data_AF-E3QKH4-F1
#
_entry.id   AF-E3QKH4-F1
#
_cell.length_a   1.000
_cell.length_b   1.000
_cell.length_c   1.000
_cell.angle_alpha   90.00
_cell.angle_beta   90.00
_cell.angle_gamma   90.00
#
_symmetry.space_group_name_H-M   'P 1'
#
loop_
_entity.id
_entity.type
_entity.pdbx_description
1 polymer ?
#
loop_
_entity_poly.entity_id
_entity_poly.type
_entity_poly.pdbx_seq_one_letter_code
_entity_poly.pdbx_strand_id
1 'polypeptide(L)'
;MSRFLWRAIVAALPAFNVSSDPTTCKVLNMQFPRRVISPNNAALYASTQSSYYSGQERTMKLNCIFMPTTTAKVSKLVKAMIPRQAQDALFAIRSGSHTL
;
A
#
# COMPACT_ATOMS: atom_id res chain seq x y z
N MET A 1 -31.13 35.86 37.34
CA MET A 1 -29.68 35.61 37.52
C MET A 1 -29.25 34.51 36.55
N SER A 2 -28.87 34.85 35.32
CA SER A 2 -28.52 33.87 34.29
C SER A 2 -27.01 33.56 34.33
N ARG A 3 -26.65 32.31 34.61
CA ARG A 3 -25.26 31.84 34.65
C ARG A 3 -24.85 31.36 33.26
N PHE A 4 -24.01 32.14 32.58
CA PHE A 4 -23.38 31.71 31.33
C PHE A 4 -22.28 30.68 31.63
N LEU A 5 -22.57 29.41 31.33
CA LEU A 5 -21.61 28.31 31.35
C LEU A 5 -20.82 28.29 30.04
N TRP A 6 -19.60 28.81 30.08
CA TRP A 6 -18.67 28.77 28.95
C TRP A 6 -18.11 27.35 28.81
N ARG A 7 -18.54 26.60 27.80
CA ARG A 7 -17.93 25.33 27.43
C ARG A 7 -16.74 25.60 26.52
N ALA A 8 -15.52 25.34 27.02
CA ALA A 8 -14.33 25.30 26.20
C ALA A 8 -14.36 24.02 25.34
N ILE A 9 -14.36 24.18 24.02
CA ILE A 9 -14.21 23.07 23.06
C ILE A 9 -12.72 22.83 22.89
N VAL A 10 -12.20 21.75 23.48
CA VAL A 10 -10.83 21.27 23.22
C VAL A 10 -10.86 20.51 21.90
N ALA A 11 -10.28 21.10 20.85
CA ALA A 11 -10.09 20.41 19.58
C ALA A 11 -9.02 19.32 19.73
N ALA A 12 -9.44 18.05 19.77
CA ALA A 12 -8.51 16.92 19.71
C ALA A 12 -7.97 16.80 18.29
N LEU A 13 -6.73 17.25 18.07
CA LEU A 13 -6.01 17.01 16.82
C LEU A 13 -5.57 15.54 16.79
N PRO A 14 -5.82 14.80 15.69
CA PRO A 14 -5.33 13.43 15.56
C PRO A 14 -3.79 13.46 15.54
N ALA A 15 -3.16 12.72 16.44
CA ALA A 15 -1.73 12.50 16.42
C ALA A 15 -1.37 11.64 15.20
N PHE A 16 -0.85 12.25 14.15
CA PHE A 16 -0.28 11.53 13.02
C PHE A 16 1.08 10.96 13.45
N ASN A 17 1.12 9.67 13.75
CA ASN A 17 2.39 8.95 13.86
C ASN A 17 3.01 8.84 12.47
N VAL A 18 3.83 9.82 12.10
CA VAL A 18 4.66 9.75 10.90
C VAL A 18 5.81 8.80 11.20
N SER A 19 5.69 7.55 10.74
CA SER A 19 6.82 6.62 10.72
C SER A 19 7.95 7.22 9.88
N SER A 20 9.11 7.42 10.48
CA SER A 20 10.33 7.91 9.81
C SER A 20 10.93 6.87 8.85
N ASP A 21 10.57 5.61 9.03
CA ASP A 21 11.06 4.54 8.17
C ASP A 21 10.42 4.60 6.78
N PRO A 22 11.21 4.44 5.71
CA PRO A 22 10.67 4.39 4.36
C PRO A 22 9.72 3.20 4.25
N THR A 23 8.49 3.46 3.78
CA THR A 23 7.50 2.40 3.54
C THR A 23 8.07 1.30 2.66
N THR A 24 7.56 0.09 2.83
CA THR A 24 7.93 -1.08 2.02
C THR A 24 7.84 -0.76 0.53
N CYS A 25 6.78 -0.10 0.08
CA CYS A 25 6.61 0.33 -1.30
C CYS A 25 7.70 1.31 -1.79
N LYS A 26 8.15 2.23 -0.93
CA LYS A 26 9.25 3.14 -1.26
C LYS A 26 10.57 2.38 -1.42
N VAL A 27 10.85 1.43 -0.53
CA VAL A 27 12.03 0.56 -0.66
C VAL A 27 11.98 -0.29 -1.91
N LEU A 28 10.84 -0.90 -2.22
CA LEU A 28 10.67 -1.65 -3.45
C LEU A 28 10.85 -0.76 -4.69
N ASN A 29 10.35 0.47 -4.68
CA ASN A 29 10.53 1.37 -5.83
C ASN A 29 12.01 1.78 -6.01
N MET A 30 12.77 1.94 -4.93
CA MET A 30 14.21 2.19 -4.98
C MET A 30 14.98 0.97 -5.52
N GLN A 31 14.61 -0.24 -5.12
CA GLN A 31 15.28 -1.47 -5.55
C GLN A 31 14.86 -1.97 -6.94
N PHE A 32 13.65 -1.61 -7.37
CA PHE A 32 13.01 -2.02 -8.62
C PHE A 32 12.33 -0.82 -9.31
N PRO A 33 13.12 0.12 -9.87
CA PRO A 33 12.57 1.31 -10.51
C PRO A 33 11.57 0.93 -11.60
N ARG A 34 10.44 1.65 -11.66
CA ARG A 34 9.36 1.47 -12.65
C ARG A 34 8.67 0.10 -12.62
N ARG A 35 8.81 -0.66 -11.53
CA ARG A 35 8.13 -1.96 -11.33
C ARG A 35 7.14 -1.95 -10.18
N VAL A 36 7.01 -0.81 -9.51
CA VAL A 36 6.07 -0.60 -8.40
C VAL A 36 5.03 0.41 -8.87
N ILE A 37 3.77 0.01 -8.84
CA ILE A 37 2.62 0.84 -9.15
C ILE A 37 2.05 1.34 -7.83
N SER A 38 1.99 2.66 -7.67
CA SER A 38 1.44 3.30 -6.49
C SER A 38 -0.02 3.73 -6.73
N PRO A 39 -0.88 3.74 -5.69
CA PRO A 39 -2.20 4.38 -5.75
C PRO A 39 -2.15 5.85 -6.21
N ASN A 40 -1.00 6.53 -6.04
CA ASN A 40 -0.80 7.90 -6.53
C ASN A 40 -0.84 8.00 -8.07
N ASN A 41 -0.59 6.89 -8.78
CA ASN A 41 -0.87 6.76 -10.21
C ASN A 41 -2.22 6.07 -10.40
N ALA A 42 -3.30 6.82 -10.16
CA ALA A 42 -4.66 6.30 -10.12
C ALA A 42 -5.07 5.53 -11.39
N ALA A 43 -4.71 6.01 -12.58
CA ALA A 43 -5.09 5.36 -13.83
C ALA A 43 -4.43 3.98 -13.99
N LEU A 44 -3.11 3.88 -13.76
CA LEU A 44 -2.37 2.62 -13.89
C LEU A 44 -2.76 1.64 -12.77
N TYR A 45 -2.94 2.14 -11.56
CA TYR A 45 -3.38 1.35 -10.41
C TYR A 45 -4.78 0.76 -10.64
N ALA A 46 -5.74 1.59 -11.07
CA ALA A 46 -7.11 1.15 -11.35
C ALA A 46 -7.16 0.14 -12.51
N SER A 47 -6.41 0.37 -13.59
CA SER A 47 -6.30 -0.57 -14.71
C SER A 47 -5.70 -1.92 -14.29
N THR A 48 -4.67 -1.89 -13.42
CA THR A 48 -4.08 -3.12 -12.91
C THR A 48 -5.05 -3.86 -12.00
N GLN A 49 -5.77 -3.15 -11.12
CA GLN A 49 -6.71 -3.74 -10.18
C GLN A 49 -7.97 -4.27 -10.88
N SER A 50 -8.49 -3.59 -11.89
CA SER A 50 -9.67 -4.06 -12.64
C SER A 50 -9.40 -5.38 -13.36
N SER A 51 -8.14 -5.65 -13.72
CA SER A 51 -7.70 -6.93 -14.29
C SER A 51 -7.79 -8.11 -13.32
N TYR A 52 -8.03 -7.88 -12.02
CA TYR A 52 -8.10 -8.95 -11.03
C TYR A 52 -9.39 -9.75 -11.28
N TYR A 53 -9.38 -11.06 -11.02
CA TYR A 53 -10.48 -11.92 -11.45
C TYR A 53 -11.72 -11.72 -10.56
N SER A 54 -11.54 -11.79 -9.25
CA SER A 54 -12.65 -11.73 -8.30
C SER A 54 -13.00 -10.30 -7.88
N GLY A 55 -14.27 -10.04 -7.56
CA GLY A 55 -14.70 -8.77 -6.98
C GLY A 55 -14.00 -8.46 -5.64
N GLN A 56 -13.71 -9.50 -4.85
CA GLN A 56 -13.02 -9.35 -3.56
C GLN A 56 -11.61 -8.78 -3.76
N GLU A 57 -10.81 -9.34 -4.67
CA GLU A 57 -9.48 -8.82 -5.00
C GLU A 57 -9.54 -7.38 -5.55
N ARG A 58 -10.55 -7.07 -6.39
CA ARG A 58 -10.75 -5.71 -6.94
C ARG A 58 -11.07 -4.65 -5.88
N THR A 59 -11.57 -5.05 -4.71
CA THR A 59 -11.92 -4.13 -3.62
C THR A 59 -10.79 -3.92 -2.59
N MET A 60 -9.71 -4.71 -2.66
CA MET A 60 -8.59 -4.58 -1.72
C MET A 60 -7.83 -3.27 -1.90
N LYS A 61 -7.53 -2.57 -0.81
CA LYS A 61 -6.69 -1.38 -0.84
C LYS A 61 -5.24 -1.77 -0.65
N LEU A 62 -4.49 -1.88 -1.75
CA LEU A 62 -3.07 -2.23 -1.72
C LEU A 62 -2.21 -0.97 -1.57
N ASN A 63 -1.17 -1.03 -0.75
CA ASN A 63 -0.21 0.08 -0.61
C ASN A 63 0.58 0.32 -1.92
N CYS A 64 0.86 -0.75 -2.66
CA CYS A 64 1.42 -0.73 -4.00
C CYS A 64 1.27 -2.09 -4.67
N ILE A 65 1.48 -2.14 -5.98
CA ILE A 65 1.50 -3.37 -6.78
C ILE A 65 2.89 -3.53 -7.38
N PHE A 66 3.55 -4.67 -7.13
CA PHE A 66 4.83 -5.00 -7.74
C PHE A 66 4.64 -6.02 -8.87
N MET A 67 5.09 -5.68 -10.08
CA MET A 67 4.95 -6.55 -11.27
C MET A 67 6.32 -7.06 -11.73
N PRO A 68 6.82 -8.17 -11.16
CA PRO A 68 8.07 -8.77 -11.58
C PRO A 68 7.93 -9.43 -12.96
N THR A 69 9.01 -9.41 -13.75
CA THR A 69 9.07 -10.03 -15.09
C THR A 69 10.08 -11.17 -15.18
N THR A 70 10.80 -11.45 -14.10
CA THR A 70 11.82 -12.50 -14.04
C THR A 70 11.82 -13.14 -12.65
N THR A 71 12.20 -14.41 -12.60
CA THR A 71 12.36 -15.17 -11.33
C THR A 71 13.40 -14.52 -10.42
N ALA A 72 14.48 -13.98 -10.98
CA ALA A 72 15.49 -13.25 -10.22
C ALA A 72 14.92 -12.03 -9.46
N LYS A 73 13.98 -11.30 -10.06
CA LYS A 73 13.29 -10.17 -9.40
C LYS A 73 12.36 -10.65 -8.30
N VAL A 74 11.67 -11.78 -8.49
CA VAL A 74 10.85 -12.41 -7.43
C VAL A 74 11.73 -12.82 -6.26
N SER A 75 12.86 -13.50 -6.50
CA SER A 75 13.79 -13.88 -5.43
C SER A 75 14.33 -12.66 -4.67
N LYS A 76 14.69 -11.59 -5.40
CA LYS A 76 15.16 -10.35 -4.78
C LYS A 76 14.06 -9.67 -3.95
N LEU A 77 12.80 -9.68 -4.41
CA LEU A 77 11.65 -9.18 -3.65
C LEU A 77 11.54 -9.94 -2.32
N VAL A 78 11.44 -11.28 -2.38
CA VAL A 78 11.27 -12.09 -1.17
C VAL A 78 12.40 -11.83 -0.18
N LYS A 79 13.65 -11.78 -0.64
CA LYS A 79 14.81 -11.44 0.22
C LYS A 79 14.71 -10.04 0.84
N ALA A 80 14.20 -9.05 0.10
CA ALA A 80 14.00 -7.69 0.60
C ALA A 80 12.86 -7.60 1.63
N MET A 81 11.91 -8.54 1.60
CA MET A 81 10.78 -8.61 2.53
C MET A 81 11.12 -9.30 3.85
N ILE A 82 12.04 -10.30 3.86
CA ILE A 82 12.43 -11.04 5.07
C ILE A 82 12.77 -10.16 6.28
N PRO A 83 13.61 -9.10 6.17
CA PRO A 83 13.95 -8.28 7.33
C PRO A 83 12.84 -7.29 7.74
N ARG A 84 11.74 -7.19 6.99
CA ARG A 84 10.67 -6.22 7.26
C ARG A 84 9.56 -6.86 8.08
N GLN A 85 9.43 -6.42 9.33
CA GLN A 85 8.37 -6.88 10.25
C GLN A 85 7.22 -5.87 10.40
N ALA A 86 7.29 -4.74 9.69
CA ALA A 86 6.26 -3.71 9.73
C ALA A 86 4.94 -4.21 9.14
N GLN A 87 3.81 -3.71 9.63
CA GLN A 87 2.48 -4.06 9.10
C GLN A 87 2.33 -3.71 7.60
N ASP A 88 3.10 -2.73 7.11
CA ASP A 88 3.12 -2.35 5.70
C ASP A 88 3.92 -3.32 4.80
N ALA A 89 4.53 -4.35 5.39
CA ALA A 89 5.32 -5.37 4.70
C ALA A 89 4.52 -6.66 4.41
N LEU A 90 3.23 -6.72 4.77
CA LEU A 90 2.37 -7.81 4.34
C LEU A 90 2.19 -7.74 2.82
N PHE A 91 2.32 -8.89 2.14
CA PHE A 91 2.13 -8.99 0.71
C PHE A 91 1.31 -10.21 0.36
N ALA A 92 0.53 -10.09 -0.72
CA ALA A 92 -0.17 -11.19 -1.36
C ALA A 92 0.48 -11.48 -2.71
N ILE A 93 0.45 -12.75 -3.12
CA ILE A 93 0.93 -13.18 -4.44
C ILE A 93 -0.28 -13.39 -5.33
N ARG A 94 -0.27 -12.73 -6.50
CA ARG A 94 -1.21 -12.96 -7.57
C ARG A 94 -0.48 -13.63 -8.73
N SER A 95 -0.93 -14.82 -9.13
CA SER A 95 -0.57 -15.41 -10.42
C SER A 95 -1.49 -14.91 -11.54
N GLY A 96 -1.10 -15.12 -12.79
CA GLY A 96 -2.04 -14.99 -13.90
C GLY A 96 -3.02 -16.16 -13.86
N SER A 97 -4.33 -15.89 -13.94
CA SER A 97 -5.32 -16.97 -14.09
C SER A 97 -6.63 -16.47 -14.74
N HIS A 98 -7.02 -17.23 -15.76
CA HIS A 98 -8.22 -17.24 -16.60
C HIS A 98 -8.68 -15.87 -17.16
N THR A 99 -8.25 -15.60 -18.40
CA THR A 99 -8.99 -14.78 -19.36
C THR A 99 -10.46 -15.19 -19.33
N LEU A 100 -11.38 -14.21 -19.28
CA LEU A 100 -12.78 -14.45 -19.64
C LEU A 100 -12.87 -14.98 -21.07
#